data_AF-A0A8J5NE10-F1
#
_entry.id   AF-A0A8J5NE10-F1
#
_cell.length_a   1.000
_cell.length_b   1.000
_cell.length_c   1.000
_cell.angle_alpha   90.00
_cell.angle_beta   90.00
_cell.angle_gamma   90.00
#
_symmetry.space_group_name_H-M   'P 1'
#
loop_
_entity.id
_entity.type
_entity.pdbx_description
1 polymer ?
#
loop_
_entity_poly.entity_id
_entity_poly.type
_entity_poly.pdbx_seq_one_letter_code
_entity_poly.pdbx_strand_id
1 'polypeptide(L)'
;MHAYNMIFEEDVGAAITKACELDSDSDAVHLARAAQIVRRHMFGEAKPFNGFHQECQEESVPSLLLGLVNMVLEGPSINDQIADISPAALTIAQLLRFNSFKHKRVHNATTSLTEMHSTSQESPVPLYMGMMLHAHTRNRELVDRLLHLGLSIFYDRVLRLLV
;
A
#
# COMPACT_ATOMS: atom_id res chain seq x y z
N MET A 1 -45.24 8.87 -43.66
CA MET A 1 -43.94 8.16 -43.66
C MET A 1 -43.18 8.62 -42.42
N HIS A 2 -43.11 7.71 -41.46
CA HIS A 2 -42.18 7.62 -40.33
C HIS A 2 -41.99 8.81 -39.37
N ALA A 3 -42.81 8.78 -38.32
CA ALA A 3 -42.41 9.19 -36.99
C ALA A 3 -41.45 8.14 -36.40
N TYR A 4 -40.16 8.45 -36.41
CA TYR A 4 -39.14 7.76 -35.60
C TYR A 4 -38.02 8.77 -35.33
N ASN A 5 -38.09 9.53 -34.22
CA ASN A 5 -36.86 10.16 -33.73
C ASN A 5 -36.85 10.70 -32.28
N MET A 6 -37.71 10.22 -31.37
CA MET A 6 -37.64 10.66 -29.96
C MET A 6 -37.99 9.55 -28.96
N ILE A 7 -37.39 8.36 -29.07
CA ILE A 7 -37.55 7.29 -28.05
C ILE A 7 -36.17 6.69 -27.69
N PHE A 8 -35.10 7.50 -27.60
CA PHE A 8 -33.78 6.96 -27.27
C PHE A 8 -32.89 7.84 -26.38
N GLU A 9 -33.36 8.97 -25.85
CA GLU A 9 -32.56 9.76 -24.90
C GLU A 9 -32.88 9.45 -23.43
N GLU A 10 -34.13 9.18 -23.06
CA GLU A 10 -34.48 8.85 -21.66
C GLU A 10 -34.08 7.42 -21.26
N ASP A 11 -34.13 6.47 -22.19
CA ASP A 11 -33.88 5.05 -21.89
C ASP A 11 -32.40 4.66 -21.91
N VAL A 12 -31.52 5.42 -22.57
CA VAL A 12 -30.07 5.13 -22.56
C VAL A 12 -29.46 5.49 -21.20
N GLY A 13 -29.88 6.60 -20.59
CA GLY A 13 -29.46 6.96 -19.23
C GLY A 13 -29.92 5.93 -18.21
N ALA A 14 -31.18 5.48 -18.32
CA ALA A 14 -31.72 4.41 -17.47
C ALA A 14 -31.04 3.06 -17.73
N ALA A 15 -30.74 2.70 -18.99
CA ALA A 15 -30.08 1.46 -19.34
C ALA A 15 -28.59 1.43 -18.94
N ILE A 16 -27.87 2.56 -19.01
CA ILE A 16 -26.49 2.67 -18.52
C ILE A 16 -26.47 2.59 -16.99
N THR A 17 -27.38 3.29 -16.32
CA THR A 17 -27.52 3.22 -14.85
C THR A 17 -27.84 1.80 -14.41
N LYS A 18 -28.77 1.14 -15.12
CA LYS A 18 -29.18 -0.25 -14.85
C LYS A 18 -28.14 -1.30 -15.26
N ALA A 19 -27.23 -0.97 -16.18
CA ALA A 19 -26.07 -1.79 -16.52
C ALA A 19 -24.92 -1.66 -15.49
N CYS A 20 -24.76 -0.47 -14.89
CA CYS A 20 -23.87 -0.24 -13.74
C CYS A 20 -24.41 -0.84 -12.43
N GLU A 21 -25.73 -0.97 -12.30
CA GLU A 21 -26.42 -1.60 -11.17
C GLU A 21 -26.33 -3.14 -11.16
N LEU A 22 -25.74 -3.78 -12.17
CA LEU A 22 -25.44 -5.23 -12.16
C LEU A 22 -24.18 -5.52 -11.31
N ASP A 23 -24.27 -5.09 -10.05
CA ASP A 23 -23.90 -5.77 -8.80
C ASP A 23 -22.42 -6.15 -8.54
N SER A 24 -21.48 -5.61 -9.31
CA SER A 24 -20.03 -5.70 -8.99
C SER A 24 -19.28 -4.36 -9.02
N ASP A 25 -19.97 -3.27 -9.39
CA ASP A 25 -19.35 -1.97 -9.66
C ASP A 25 -19.42 -1.01 -8.45
N SER A 26 -20.44 -1.11 -7.59
CA SER A 26 -20.59 -0.22 -6.43
C SER A 26 -19.45 -0.39 -5.41
N ASP A 27 -19.16 -1.63 -4.99
CA ASP A 27 -18.04 -1.94 -4.10
C ASP A 27 -16.68 -1.61 -4.74
N ALA A 28 -16.54 -1.83 -6.05
CA ALA A 28 -15.34 -1.46 -6.79
C ALA A 28 -15.08 0.05 -6.75
N VAL A 29 -16.13 0.87 -6.88
CA VAL A 29 -16.04 2.33 -6.73
C VAL A 29 -15.63 2.71 -5.30
N HIS A 30 -16.21 2.08 -4.27
CA HIS A 30 -15.82 2.32 -2.88
C HIS A 30 -14.37 1.93 -2.61
N LEU A 31 -13.92 0.78 -3.09
CA LEU A 31 -12.54 0.32 -2.99
C LEU A 31 -11.56 1.25 -3.71
N ALA A 32 -11.89 1.66 -4.94
CA ALA A 32 -11.08 2.59 -5.70
C ALA A 32 -10.93 3.93 -4.96
N ARG A 33 -12.02 4.42 -4.38
CA ARG A 33 -12.03 5.65 -3.58
C ARG A 33 -11.21 5.50 -2.30
N ALA A 34 -11.38 4.41 -1.55
CA ALA A 34 -10.60 4.13 -0.34
C ALA A 34 -9.10 4.04 -0.65
N ALA A 35 -8.73 3.30 -1.70
CA ALA A 35 -7.36 3.18 -2.15
C ALA A 35 -6.76 4.53 -2.59
N GLN A 36 -7.54 5.36 -3.29
CA GLN A 36 -7.10 6.70 -3.70
C GLN A 36 -6.81 7.59 -2.48
N ILE A 37 -7.69 7.59 -1.48
CA ILE A 37 -7.50 8.37 -0.26
C ILE A 37 -6.25 7.88 0.48
N VAL A 38 -6.13 6.58 0.74
CA VAL A 38 -4.98 6.03 1.47
C VAL A 38 -3.66 6.29 0.72
N ARG A 39 -3.61 6.07 -0.59
CA ARG A 39 -2.41 6.35 -1.40
C ARG A 39 -2.03 7.83 -1.37
N ARG A 40 -2.99 8.74 -1.36
CA ARG A 40 -2.73 10.18 -1.24
C ARG A 40 -1.99 10.50 0.07
N HIS A 41 -2.40 9.90 1.19
CA HIS A 41 -1.70 10.10 2.47
C HIS A 41 -0.33 9.42 2.49
N MET A 42 -0.22 8.17 2.01
CA MET A 42 1.05 7.42 1.95
C MET A 42 2.15 8.17 1.20
N PHE A 43 1.82 8.87 0.12
CA PHE A 43 2.81 9.58 -0.71
C PHE A 43 2.84 11.10 -0.51
N GLY A 44 1.78 11.69 0.06
CA GLY A 44 1.70 13.12 0.35
C GLY A 44 2.43 13.52 1.63
N GLU A 45 2.47 12.62 2.62
CA GLU A 45 3.07 12.86 3.94
C GLU A 45 4.36 12.05 4.13
N ALA A 46 4.98 11.58 3.05
CA ALA A 46 6.11 10.66 3.12
C ALA A 46 7.34 11.33 3.77
N LYS A 47 7.54 11.07 5.06
CA LYS A 47 8.80 11.36 5.74
C LYS A 47 9.78 10.20 5.47
N PRO A 48 11.03 10.49 5.07
CA PRO A 48 12.04 9.46 4.95
C PRO A 48 12.35 8.87 6.33
N PHE A 49 12.73 7.59 6.36
CA PHE A 49 13.21 6.97 7.58
C PHE A 49 14.46 7.69 8.10
N ASN A 50 14.45 8.07 9.37
CA ASN A 50 15.49 8.87 10.02
C ASN A 50 16.19 8.15 11.20
N GLY A 51 15.83 6.90 11.49
CA GLY A 51 16.47 6.09 12.54
C GLY A 51 15.50 5.21 13.31
N PHE A 52 16.04 4.38 14.21
CA PHE A 52 15.28 3.48 15.09
C PHE A 52 15.08 4.11 16.47
N HIS A 53 14.36 5.23 16.54
CA HIS A 53 13.88 5.79 17.81
C HIS A 53 12.62 5.04 18.30
N GLN A 54 12.20 5.32 19.53
CA GLN A 54 11.12 4.59 20.22
C GLN A 54 9.81 4.54 19.41
N GLU A 55 9.48 5.61 18.70
CA GLU A 55 8.23 5.79 17.95
C GLU A 55 8.43 5.59 16.43
N CYS A 56 9.60 5.10 16.01
CA CYS A 56 9.93 5.01 14.58
C CYS A 56 8.95 4.13 13.80
N GLN A 57 8.32 3.15 14.46
CA GLN A 57 7.37 2.25 13.84
C GLN A 57 6.04 2.94 13.55
N GLU A 58 5.46 3.60 14.55
CA GLU A 58 4.18 4.30 14.48
C GLU A 58 4.27 5.49 13.51
N GLU A 59 5.36 6.26 13.60
CA GLU A 59 5.58 7.44 12.73
C GLU A 59 5.88 7.07 11.27
N SER A 60 6.22 5.81 11.00
CA SER A 60 6.55 5.36 9.65
C SER A 60 5.33 5.07 8.77
N VAL A 61 4.10 5.22 9.26
CA VAL A 61 2.91 5.01 8.44
C VAL A 61 1.88 6.12 8.70
N PRO A 62 1.11 6.54 7.68
CA PRO A 62 -0.01 7.43 7.92
C PRO A 62 -1.06 6.75 8.80
N SER A 63 -1.61 7.49 9.77
CA SER A 63 -2.68 7.00 10.66
C SER A 63 -3.88 6.44 9.91
N LEU A 64 -4.21 7.02 8.75
CA LEU A 64 -5.30 6.54 7.90
C LEU A 64 -5.03 5.15 7.29
N LEU A 65 -3.79 4.85 6.91
CA LEU A 65 -3.42 3.52 6.43
C LEU A 65 -3.55 2.51 7.56
N LEU A 66 -3.07 2.88 8.75
CA LEU A 66 -3.15 2.04 9.94
C LEU A 66 -4.61 1.75 10.33
N GLY A 67 -5.46 2.78 10.35
CA GLY A 67 -6.89 2.62 10.60
C GLY A 67 -7.58 1.71 9.58
N LEU A 68 -7.23 1.81 8.29
CA LEU A 68 -7.74 0.88 7.28
C LEU A 68 -7.31 -0.56 7.55
N VAL A 69 -6.04 -0.79 7.89
CA VAL A 69 -5.54 -2.14 8.19
C VAL A 69 -6.21 -2.71 9.44
N ASN A 70 -6.40 -1.91 10.49
CA ASN A 70 -7.17 -2.32 11.67
C ASN A 70 -8.60 -2.71 11.29
N MET A 71 -9.28 -1.91 10.47
CA MET A 71 -10.63 -2.26 10.00
C MET A 71 -10.67 -3.57 9.21
N VAL A 72 -9.58 -3.93 8.51
CA VAL A 72 -9.47 -5.21 7.79
C VAL A 72 -9.22 -6.37 8.75
N LEU A 73 -8.38 -6.20 9.77
CA LEU A 73 -8.01 -7.27 10.70
C LEU A 73 -9.07 -7.53 11.79
N GLU A 74 -9.72 -6.47 12.28
CA GLU A 74 -10.59 -6.50 13.46
C GLU A 74 -12.05 -6.20 13.12
N GLY A 75 -12.31 -5.72 11.90
CA GLY A 75 -13.63 -5.36 11.40
C GLY A 75 -13.87 -3.85 11.36
N PRO A 76 -14.82 -3.37 10.54
CA PRO A 76 -15.11 -1.95 10.39
C PRO A 76 -15.77 -1.39 11.66
N SER A 77 -14.98 -0.73 12.51
CA SER A 77 -15.45 -0.03 13.72
C SER A 77 -15.04 1.44 13.67
N ILE A 78 -16.00 2.33 13.89
CA ILE A 78 -15.75 3.77 13.99
C ILE A 78 -15.22 4.13 15.40
N ASN A 79 -15.50 3.28 16.39
CA ASN A 79 -15.28 3.58 17.81
C ASN A 79 -13.91 3.08 18.33
N ASP A 80 -13.27 2.14 17.62
CA ASP A 80 -12.03 1.49 18.08
C ASP A 80 -10.75 2.13 17.51
N GLN A 81 -10.85 3.28 16.84
CA GLN A 81 -9.69 3.97 16.23
C GLN A 81 -8.65 4.46 17.25
N ILE A 82 -8.93 4.33 18.55
CA ILE A 82 -8.07 4.73 19.68
C ILE A 82 -7.67 3.51 20.55
N ALA A 83 -8.23 2.32 20.30
CA ALA A 83 -7.83 1.09 20.99
C ALA A 83 -6.45 0.61 20.51
N ASP A 84 -5.73 -0.09 21.39
CA ASP A 84 -4.35 -0.54 21.24
C ASP A 84 -4.02 -0.93 19.79
N ILE A 85 -3.12 -0.16 19.16
CA ILE A 85 -2.66 -0.41 17.80
C ILE A 85 -2.10 -1.84 17.74
N SER A 86 -2.76 -2.71 17.00
CA SER A 86 -2.30 -4.08 16.80
C SER A 86 -0.90 -4.08 16.18
N PRO A 87 0.11 -4.74 16.81
CA PRO A 87 1.44 -4.85 16.24
C PRO A 87 1.43 -5.47 14.84
N ALA A 88 0.48 -6.38 14.57
CA ALA A 88 0.28 -6.96 13.26
C ALA A 88 -0.21 -5.92 12.24
N ALA A 89 -1.15 -5.06 12.62
CA ALA A 89 -1.64 -3.98 11.77
C ALA A 89 -0.54 -2.99 11.41
N LEU A 90 0.28 -2.61 12.39
CA LEU A 90 1.42 -1.72 12.18
C LEU A 90 2.45 -2.34 11.22
N THR A 91 2.78 -3.61 11.42
CA THR A 91 3.69 -4.36 10.55
C THR A 91 3.15 -4.42 9.11
N ILE A 92 1.88 -4.75 8.93
CA ILE A 92 1.24 -4.83 7.61
C ILE A 92 1.17 -3.46 6.94
N ALA A 93 0.81 -2.41 7.68
CA ALA A 93 0.79 -1.05 7.17
C ALA A 93 2.18 -0.60 6.69
N GLN A 94 3.23 -0.92 7.45
CA GLN A 94 4.61 -0.64 7.07
C GLN A 94 5.02 -1.37 5.80
N LEU A 95 4.62 -2.63 5.65
CA LEU A 95 4.85 -3.42 4.43
C LEU A 95 4.05 -2.89 3.23
N LEU A 96 2.80 -2.46 3.43
CA LEU A 96 2.00 -1.83 2.39
C LEU A 96 2.64 -0.52 1.91
N ARG A 97 3.11 0.32 2.83
CA ARG A 97 3.86 1.55 2.49
C ARG A 97 5.13 1.24 1.72
N PHE A 98 5.92 0.31 2.23
CA PHE A 98 7.18 -0.10 1.65
C PHE A 98 7.04 -0.61 0.21
N ASN A 99 6.05 -1.46 -0.05
CA ASN A 99 5.83 -2.10 -1.35
C ASN A 99 5.03 -1.23 -2.35
N SER A 100 4.65 0.00 -1.99
CA SER A 100 3.75 0.82 -2.82
C SER A 100 4.47 1.90 -3.62
N PHE A 101 4.24 1.95 -4.94
CA PHE A 101 4.87 2.93 -5.85
C PHE A 101 3.96 4.11 -6.22
N LYS A 102 4.54 5.29 -6.47
CA LYS A 102 3.81 6.53 -6.84
C LYS A 102 3.21 6.49 -8.25
N HIS A 103 3.73 5.68 -9.18
CA HIS A 103 3.23 5.58 -10.56
C HIS A 103 2.75 4.16 -10.90
N LYS A 104 1.60 4.06 -11.59
CA LYS A 104 1.19 2.82 -12.27
C LYS A 104 2.16 2.62 -13.44
N ARG A 105 2.83 1.46 -13.45
CA ARG A 105 3.71 1.06 -14.55
C ARG A 105 2.91 1.06 -15.85
N VAL A 106 3.44 1.73 -16.88
CA VAL A 106 3.00 1.53 -18.26
C VAL A 106 3.35 0.09 -18.63
N HIS A 107 2.45 -0.58 -19.34
CA HIS A 107 2.33 -2.04 -19.51
C HIS A 107 3.52 -2.77 -20.23
N ASN A 108 4.68 -2.12 -20.42
CA ASN A 108 5.79 -2.64 -21.25
C ASN A 108 7.19 -2.54 -20.57
N ALA A 109 7.30 -2.69 -19.25
CA ALA A 109 8.59 -2.75 -18.58
C ALA A 109 8.73 -4.04 -17.78
N THR A 110 9.69 -4.88 -18.16
CA THR A 110 10.29 -5.89 -17.29
C THR A 110 10.62 -5.21 -15.96
N THR A 111 9.86 -5.57 -14.93
CA THR A 111 9.95 -4.96 -13.60
C THR A 111 11.35 -5.21 -13.04
N SER A 112 12.20 -4.17 -13.01
CA SER A 112 13.44 -4.24 -12.28
C SER A 112 13.15 -4.01 -10.79
N LEU A 113 13.69 -4.87 -9.91
CA LEU A 113 13.57 -4.72 -8.44
C LEU A 113 14.06 -3.35 -7.97
N THR A 114 14.99 -2.74 -8.71
CA THR A 114 15.56 -1.41 -8.48
C THR A 114 14.52 -0.29 -8.47
N GLU A 115 13.44 -0.40 -9.25
CA GLU A 115 12.34 0.58 -9.26
C GLU A 115 11.31 0.32 -8.15
N MET A 116 11.42 -0.82 -7.45
CA MET A 116 10.53 -1.18 -6.35
C MET A 116 10.95 -0.64 -4.99
N HIS A 117 12.05 0.12 -4.91
CA HIS A 117 12.59 0.50 -3.61
C HIS A 117 13.00 1.97 -3.61
N SER A 118 12.02 2.83 -3.35
CA SER A 118 12.31 4.22 -3.04
C SER A 118 12.81 4.32 -1.60
N THR A 119 14.02 4.83 -1.39
CA THR A 119 14.56 5.08 -0.04
C THR A 119 13.65 5.99 0.79
N SER A 120 12.84 6.84 0.14
CA SER A 120 11.84 7.69 0.81
C SER A 120 10.61 6.95 1.35
N GLN A 121 10.44 5.68 0.99
CA GLN A 121 9.34 4.81 1.41
C GLN A 121 9.79 3.66 2.31
N GLU A 122 11.08 3.63 2.65
CA GLU A 122 11.61 2.68 3.62
C GLU A 122 10.86 2.83 4.95
N SER A 123 10.43 1.70 5.49
CA SER A 123 9.82 1.59 6.81
C SER A 123 10.73 0.74 7.72
N PRO A 124 10.61 0.88 9.06
CA PRO A 124 11.48 0.19 10.00
C PRO A 124 11.47 -1.33 9.86
N VAL A 125 10.31 -1.97 9.60
CA VAL A 125 10.19 -3.44 9.55
C VAL A 125 11.10 -4.07 8.48
N PRO A 126 11.04 -3.70 7.18
CA PRO A 126 11.93 -4.25 6.15
C PRO A 126 13.42 -3.95 6.40
N LEU A 127 13.72 -2.77 6.95
CA LEU A 127 15.09 -2.37 7.31
C LEU A 127 15.63 -3.27 8.42
N TYR A 128 14.88 -3.39 9.51
CA TYR A 128 15.21 -4.23 10.65
C TYR A 128 15.34 -5.70 10.24
N MET A 129 14.43 -6.22 9.42
CA MET A 129 14.53 -7.58 8.89
C MET A 129 15.84 -7.80 8.13
N GLY A 130 16.19 -6.93 7.18
CA GLY A 130 17.43 -7.05 6.42
C GLY A 130 18.69 -6.98 7.31
N MET A 131 18.71 -6.04 8.26
CA MET A 131 19.81 -5.88 9.21
C MET A 131 19.94 -7.08 10.16
N MET A 132 18.83 -7.54 10.73
CA MET A 132 18.79 -8.67 11.64
C MET A 132 19.23 -9.96 10.94
N LEU A 133 18.76 -10.22 9.72
CA LEU A 133 19.20 -11.36 8.92
C LEU A 133 20.70 -11.32 8.64
N HIS A 134 21.22 -10.16 8.22
CA HIS A 134 22.64 -10.00 8.00
C HIS A 134 23.46 -10.24 9.27
N ALA A 135 23.04 -9.67 10.40
CA ALA A 135 23.73 -9.82 11.68
C ALA A 135 23.87 -11.29 12.11
N HIS A 136 22.82 -12.09 11.91
CA HIS A 136 22.79 -13.49 12.35
C HIS A 136 23.34 -14.49 11.34
N THR A 137 23.17 -14.21 10.04
CA THR A 137 23.48 -15.21 8.99
C THR A 137 24.64 -14.80 8.08
N ARG A 138 24.89 -13.50 7.92
CA ARG A 138 25.77 -12.91 6.90
C ARG A 138 25.49 -13.44 5.49
N ASN A 139 24.28 -13.94 5.24
CA ASN A 139 23.90 -14.58 3.99
C ASN A 139 23.16 -13.58 3.09
N ARG A 140 23.88 -13.08 2.08
CA ARG A 140 23.30 -12.19 1.05
C ARG A 140 22.10 -12.81 0.35
N GLU A 141 22.21 -14.08 -0.05
CA GLU A 141 21.17 -14.76 -0.81
C GLU A 141 19.85 -14.82 -0.04
N LEU A 142 19.91 -15.05 1.27
CA LEU A 142 18.72 -15.07 2.12
C LEU A 142 18.06 -13.69 2.22
N VAL A 143 18.85 -12.63 2.41
CA VAL A 143 18.36 -11.24 2.43
C VAL A 143 17.72 -10.89 1.08
N ASP A 144 18.38 -11.24 -0.02
CA ASP A 144 17.87 -10.99 -1.37
C ASP A 144 16.59 -11.80 -1.63
N ARG A 145 16.49 -13.06 -1.21
CA ARG A 145 15.23 -13.85 -1.31
C ARG A 145 14.07 -13.20 -0.55
N LEU A 146 14.31 -12.67 0.66
CA LEU A 146 13.28 -11.98 1.43
C LEU A 146 12.93 -10.60 0.85
N LEU A 147 13.88 -9.92 0.22
CA LEU A 147 13.59 -8.72 -0.58
C LEU A 147 12.64 -9.05 -1.73
N HIS A 148 12.84 -10.17 -2.44
CA HIS A 148 11.93 -10.56 -3.54
C HIS A 148 10.50 -10.83 -3.07
N LEU A 149 10.30 -11.16 -1.79
CA LEU A 149 8.99 -11.30 -1.17
C LEU A 149 8.43 -9.97 -0.62
N GLY A 150 9.15 -8.86 -0.77
CA GLY A 150 8.74 -7.56 -0.27
C GLY A 150 8.90 -7.40 1.25
N LEU A 151 9.75 -8.23 1.88
CA LEU A 151 9.92 -8.32 3.34
C LEU A 151 11.25 -7.75 3.84
N SER A 152 12.18 -7.45 2.94
CA SER A 152 13.51 -6.95 3.27
C SER A 152 13.94 -5.89 2.26
N ILE A 153 15.06 -5.23 2.54
CA ILE A 153 15.75 -4.30 1.65
C ILE A 153 16.89 -5.00 0.90
N PHE A 154 17.45 -4.30 -0.10
CA PHE A 154 18.67 -4.73 -0.79
C PHE A 154 19.83 -4.96 0.17
N TYR A 155 20.58 -6.05 -0.03
CA TYR A 155 21.75 -6.33 0.80
C TYR A 155 22.77 -5.18 0.81
N ASP A 156 22.96 -4.50 -0.33
CA ASP A 156 23.85 -3.33 -0.40
C ASP A 156 23.35 -2.16 0.44
N ARG A 157 22.02 -2.00 0.59
CA ARG A 157 21.42 -1.05 1.52
C ARG A 157 21.66 -1.45 2.97
N VAL A 158 21.59 -2.75 3.29
CA VAL A 158 21.93 -3.27 4.64
C VAL A 158 23.36 -2.92 5.01
N LEU A 159 24.32 -3.17 4.11
CA LEU A 159 25.73 -2.84 4.37
C LEU A 159 25.94 -1.35 4.62
N ARG A 160 25.24 -0.47 3.88
CA ARG A 160 25.32 0.99 4.09
C ARG A 160 24.75 1.48 5.42
N LEU A 161 23.89 0.70 6.07
CA LEU A 161 23.30 1.06 7.36
C LEU A 161 24.12 0.54 8.55
N LEU A 162 25.09 -0.36 8.30
CA LEU A 162 25.95 -0.98 9.32
C LEU A 162 27.39 -0.43 9.30
N VAL A 163 27.70 0.49 8.40
CA VAL A 163 28.98 1.20 8.27
C VAL A 163 28.80 2.63 8.74
#